data_AF-A0A422QFC4-F1
#
_entry.id   AF-A0A422QFC4-F1
#
_cell.length_a   1.000
_cell.length_b   1.000
_cell.length_c   1.000
_cell.angle_alpha   90.00
_cell.angle_beta   90.00
_cell.angle_gamma   90.00
#
_symmetry.space_group_name_H-M   'P 1'
#
loop_
_entity.id
_entity.type
_entity.pdbx_description
1 polymer ?
#
loop_
_entity_poly.entity_id
_entity_poly.type
_entity_poly.pdbx_seq_one_letter_code
_entity_poly.pdbx_strand_id
1 'polypeptide(L)'
;MGWLWADEDADLLDPASWTKSAQPGLRSCYDHGVYGPGHNSFTYAEDDDTVMLVYHARTHTEIVGDSLWNPDRHTFVKPLRWDEQRMPVFGRPSTYRCVD
;
A
#
# COMPACT_ATOMS: atom_id res chain seq x y z
N MET A 1 3.91 -3.97 -3.52
CA MET A 1 2.49 -4.41 -3.51
C MET A 1 1.89 -4.22 -4.89
N GLY A 2 1.33 -5.30 -5.47
CA GLY A 2 0.57 -5.26 -6.73
C GLY A 2 -0.93 -5.19 -6.45
N TRP A 3 -1.73 -4.91 -7.48
CA TRP A 3 -3.18 -4.79 -7.35
C TRP A 3 -3.89 -5.18 -8.66
N LEU A 4 -5.15 -5.57 -8.52
CA LEU A 4 -6.07 -5.91 -9.59
C LEU A 4 -7.30 -5.00 -9.47
N TRP A 5 -8.00 -4.78 -10.58
CA TRP A 5 -9.33 -4.18 -10.57
C TRP A 5 -10.27 -4.95 -11.50
N ALA A 6 -11.55 -4.87 -11.21
CA ALA A 6 -12.65 -5.39 -12.01
C ALA A 6 -13.79 -4.37 -11.95
N ASP A 7 -14.69 -4.44 -12.93
CA ASP A 7 -15.97 -3.72 -12.86
C ASP A 7 -16.82 -4.30 -11.71
N GLU A 8 -17.62 -3.47 -11.05
CA GLU A 8 -18.42 -3.90 -9.90
C GLU A 8 -19.54 -4.88 -10.27
N ASP A 9 -20.00 -4.85 -11.53
CA ASP A 9 -21.05 -5.71 -12.06
C ASP A 9 -20.52 -6.96 -12.80
N ALA A 10 -19.19 -7.18 -12.80
CA ALA A 10 -18.57 -8.31 -13.49
C ALA A 10 -18.67 -9.64 -12.73
N ASP A 11 -18.49 -10.77 -13.45
CA ASP A 11 -18.31 -12.08 -12.81
C ASP A 11 -16.90 -12.16 -12.18
N LEU A 12 -16.84 -11.97 -10.86
CA LEU A 12 -15.58 -11.97 -10.11
C LEU A 12 -14.89 -13.35 -10.06
N LEU A 13 -15.61 -14.44 -10.40
CA LEU A 13 -15.03 -15.78 -10.49
C LEU A 13 -14.39 -16.05 -11.86
N ASP A 14 -14.67 -15.22 -12.87
CA ASP A 14 -13.97 -15.27 -14.16
C ASP A 14 -12.64 -14.50 -14.06
N PRO A 15 -11.47 -15.16 -14.23
CA PRO A 15 -10.19 -14.46 -14.25
C PRO A 15 -10.08 -13.39 -15.35
N ALA A 16 -10.86 -13.48 -16.43
CA ALA A 16 -10.88 -12.47 -17.49
C ALA A 16 -11.51 -11.13 -17.04
N SER A 17 -12.30 -11.13 -15.97
CA SER A 17 -12.88 -9.91 -15.39
C SER A 17 -11.85 -9.02 -14.70
N TRP A 18 -10.68 -9.59 -14.35
CA TRP A 18 -9.67 -8.89 -13.58
C TRP A 18 -8.55 -8.35 -14.46
N THR A 19 -8.31 -7.06 -14.39
CA THR A 19 -7.12 -6.44 -14.99
C THR A 19 -6.03 -6.25 -13.94
N LYS A 20 -4.82 -6.70 -14.27
CA LYS A 20 -3.64 -6.54 -13.41
C LYS A 20 -2.91 -5.24 -13.76
N SER A 21 -2.62 -4.44 -12.75
CA SER A 21 -1.76 -3.26 -12.96
C SER A 21 -0.35 -3.68 -13.38
N ALA A 22 0.15 -3.04 -14.44
CA ALA A 22 1.52 -3.25 -14.92
C ALA A 22 2.57 -2.70 -13.94
N GLN A 23 2.20 -1.72 -13.11
CA GLN A 23 3.09 -1.11 -12.12
C GLN A 23 2.63 -1.42 -10.69
N PRO A 24 3.56 -1.55 -9.71
CA PRO A 24 3.19 -1.72 -8.32
C PRO A 24 2.46 -0.46 -7.81
N GLY A 25 1.41 -0.65 -7.02
CA GLY A 25 0.73 0.47 -6.34
C GLY A 25 1.63 1.11 -5.30
N LEU A 26 2.31 0.28 -4.48
CA LEU A 26 3.25 0.74 -3.46
C LEU A 26 4.55 -0.08 -3.52
N ARG A 27 5.70 0.60 -3.40
CA ARG A 27 7.05 0.01 -3.46
C ARG A 27 8.01 0.74 -2.52
N SER A 28 9.20 0.17 -2.31
CA SER A 28 10.26 0.80 -1.53
C SER A 28 10.54 2.23 -2.03
N CYS A 29 10.76 3.15 -1.09
CA CYS A 29 11.11 4.54 -1.36
C CYS A 29 12.36 4.90 -0.58
N TYR A 30 13.49 4.96 -1.29
CA TYR A 30 14.81 5.27 -0.72
C TYR A 30 14.86 6.67 -0.12
N ASP A 31 14.25 7.67 -0.80
CA ASP A 31 14.16 9.04 -0.30
C ASP A 31 13.47 9.13 1.06
N HIS A 32 12.48 8.26 1.31
CA HIS A 32 11.74 8.22 2.57
C HIS A 32 12.36 7.25 3.59
N GLY A 33 13.35 6.43 3.17
CA GLY A 33 13.91 5.36 3.98
C GLY A 33 12.88 4.30 4.36
N VAL A 34 11.94 3.97 3.47
CA VAL A 34 10.88 2.98 3.72
C VAL A 34 10.98 1.84 2.72
N TYR A 35 11.17 0.61 3.21
CA TYR A 35 11.54 -0.55 2.40
C TYR A 35 10.55 -1.70 2.56
N GLY A 36 10.23 -2.34 1.43
CA GLY A 36 9.35 -3.51 1.38
C GLY A 36 7.92 -3.26 1.88
N PRO A 37 7.22 -2.19 1.46
CA PRO A 37 5.85 -1.96 1.90
C PRO A 37 4.88 -3.00 1.31
N GLY A 38 4.02 -3.58 2.15
CA GLY A 38 3.08 -4.59 1.71
C GLY A 38 2.14 -5.12 2.78
N HIS A 39 1.43 -6.21 2.42
CA HIS A 39 0.40 -6.87 3.23
C HIS A 39 -0.56 -5.83 3.84
N ASN A 40 -1.14 -5.01 2.96
CA ASN A 40 -1.96 -3.89 3.37
C ASN A 40 -3.39 -4.32 3.70
N SER A 41 -4.07 -3.45 4.44
CA SER A 41 -5.51 -3.42 4.59
C SER A 41 -6.02 -2.00 4.34
N PHE A 42 -7.34 -1.82 4.36
CA PHE A 42 -8.01 -0.53 4.22
C PHE A 42 -8.96 -0.32 5.41
N THR A 43 -9.07 0.92 5.86
CA THR A 43 -10.04 1.37 6.88
C THR A 43 -10.48 2.79 6.56
N TYR A 44 -11.42 3.37 7.30
CA TYR A 44 -11.75 4.79 7.22
C TYR A 44 -11.05 5.58 8.34
N ALA A 45 -10.84 6.88 8.09
CA ALA A 45 -10.48 7.84 9.13
C ALA A 45 -11.71 8.20 9.99
N GLU A 46 -11.51 9.07 10.98
CA GLU A 46 -12.57 9.52 11.90
C GLU A 46 -13.66 10.38 11.22
N ASP A 47 -13.42 10.85 10.00
CA ASP A 47 -14.40 11.58 9.19
C ASP A 47 -15.35 10.64 8.39
N ASP A 48 -15.16 9.31 8.50
CA ASP A 48 -15.91 8.26 7.80
C ASP A 48 -15.90 8.38 6.26
N ASP A 49 -15.05 9.23 5.66
CA ASP A 49 -14.96 9.47 4.22
C ASP A 49 -13.54 9.19 3.69
N THR A 50 -12.51 9.52 4.46
CA THR A 50 -11.13 9.33 4.04
C THR A 50 -10.72 7.86 4.17
N VAL A 51 -10.58 7.17 3.03
CA VAL A 51 -10.00 5.82 2.99
C VAL A 51 -8.53 5.87 3.40
N MET A 52 -8.17 5.09 4.42
CA MET A 52 -6.83 4.93 4.95
C MET A 52 -6.21 3.62 4.47
N LEU A 53 -5.02 3.71 3.89
CA LEU A 53 -4.16 2.58 3.57
C LEU A 53 -3.29 2.24 4.79
N VAL A 54 -3.46 1.04 5.32
CA VAL A 54 -2.66 0.47 6.42
C VAL A 54 -1.73 -0.58 5.85
N TYR A 55 -0.42 -0.54 6.13
CA TYR A 55 0.54 -1.51 5.58
C TYR A 55 1.75 -1.68 6.50
N HIS A 56 2.51 -2.75 6.35
CA HIS A 56 3.81 -2.87 7.03
C HIS A 56 4.97 -2.49 6.13
N ALA A 57 6.06 -1.98 6.71
CA ALA A 57 7.34 -1.77 6.03
C ALA A 57 8.50 -1.78 7.05
N ARG A 58 9.75 -1.79 6.55
CA ARG A 58 10.97 -1.57 7.35
C ARG A 58 11.55 -0.18 7.08
N THR A 59 12.40 0.30 7.98
CA THR A 59 13.17 1.55 7.82
C THR A 59 14.65 1.33 7.51
N HIS A 60 15.03 0.08 7.26
CA HIS A 60 16.37 -0.34 6.84
C HIS A 60 16.29 -1.43 5.76
N THR A 61 17.39 -1.65 5.04
CA THR A 61 17.50 -2.66 3.97
C THR A 61 18.19 -3.93 4.42
N GLU A 62 19.19 -3.82 5.31
CA GLU A 62 20.02 -4.95 5.72
C GLU A 62 19.33 -5.76 6.81
N ILE A 63 18.97 -7.00 6.47
CA ILE A 63 18.35 -7.94 7.41
C ILE A 63 19.41 -8.97 7.80
N VAL A 64 19.76 -9.00 9.09
CA VAL A 64 20.64 -10.05 9.64
C VAL A 64 19.77 -11.24 10.06
N GLY A 65 20.06 -12.42 9.50
CA GLY A 65 19.28 -13.64 9.75
C GLY A 65 18.07 -13.80 8.84
N ASP A 66 17.15 -14.69 9.21
CA ASP A 66 15.92 -14.93 8.44
C ASP A 66 14.92 -13.77 8.62
N SER A 67 14.49 -13.20 7.50
CA SER A 67 13.52 -12.10 7.45
C SER A 67 12.18 -12.39 8.10
N LEU A 68 11.78 -13.66 8.23
CA LEU A 68 10.57 -14.07 8.94
C LEU A 68 10.66 -13.74 10.43
N TRP A 69 11.84 -13.90 11.02
CA TRP A 69 12.10 -13.72 12.45
C TRP A 69 12.65 -12.34 12.81
N ASN A 70 13.03 -11.53 11.82
CA ASN A 70 13.33 -10.12 12.05
C ASN A 70 12.04 -9.34 12.38
N PRO A 71 11.93 -8.73 13.58
CA PRO A 71 10.69 -8.12 14.07
C PRO A 71 10.45 -6.69 13.57
N ASP A 72 11.36 -6.12 12.78
CA ASP A 72 11.38 -4.67 12.48
C ASP A 72 10.40 -4.24 11.37
N ARG A 73 9.35 -5.04 11.13
CA ARG A 73 8.22 -4.60 10.30
C ARG A 73 7.30 -3.75 11.17
N HIS A 74 7.23 -2.46 10.87
CA HIS A 74 6.35 -1.52 11.55
C HIS A 74 5.09 -1.27 10.72
N THR A 75 3.98 -1.03 11.38
CA THR A 75 2.73 -0.60 10.75
C THR A 75 2.79 0.89 10.41
N PHE A 76 2.41 1.22 9.18
CA PHE A 76 2.25 2.58 8.66
C PHE A 76 0.80 2.79 8.23
N VAL A 77 0.34 4.03 8.33
CA VAL A 77 -1.01 4.43 7.94
C VAL A 77 -0.92 5.73 7.13
N LYS A 78 -1.72 5.84 6.06
CA LYS A 78 -1.80 7.06 5.23
C LYS A 78 -3.13 7.17 4.51
N PRO A 79 -3.62 8.38 4.18
CA PRO A 79 -4.77 8.52 3.30
C PRO A 79 -4.47 7.96 1.90
N LEU A 80 -5.43 7.24 1.33
CA LEU A 80 -5.48 6.87 -0.07
C LEU A 80 -6.15 8.00 -0.86
N ARG A 81 -5.64 8.29 -2.05
CA ARG A 81 -6.21 9.31 -2.93
C ARG A 81 -6.83 8.65 -4.15
N TRP A 82 -7.62 9.41 -4.89
CA TRP A 82 -8.29 8.96 -6.11
C TRP A 82 -7.97 9.94 -7.24
N ASP A 83 -7.79 9.43 -8.46
CA ASP A 83 -7.66 10.27 -9.66
C ASP A 83 -9.02 10.58 -10.31
N GLU A 84 -9.00 11.32 -11.42
CA GLU A 84 -10.20 11.71 -12.16
C GLU A 84 -10.99 10.51 -12.72
N GLN A 85 -10.31 9.37 -12.92
CA GLN A 85 -10.91 8.12 -13.37
C GLN A 85 -11.40 7.26 -12.18
N ARG A 86 -11.38 7.80 -10.95
CA ARG A 86 -11.71 7.10 -9.71
C ARG A 86 -10.82 5.89 -9.45
N MET A 87 -9.59 5.89 -9.94
CA MET A 87 -8.60 4.86 -9.64
C MET A 87 -7.78 5.25 -8.41
N PRO A 88 -7.35 4.27 -7.58
CA PRO A 88 -6.62 4.56 -6.36
C PRO A 88 -5.18 5.01 -6.65
N VAL A 89 -4.82 6.18 -6.13
CA VAL A 89 -3.47 6.74 -6.17
C VAL A 89 -2.78 6.46 -4.84
N PHE A 90 -2.03 5.35 -4.80
CA PHE A 90 -1.30 4.89 -3.61
C PHE A 90 -0.16 5.85 -3.20
N GLY A 91 0.51 6.47 -4.17
CA GLY A 91 1.62 7.41 -3.92
C GLY A 91 2.88 6.74 -3.36
N ARG A 92 3.66 7.51 -2.58
CA ARG A 92 4.85 7.01 -1.87
C ARG A 92 4.48 6.57 -0.44
N PRO A 93 5.24 5.66 0.19
CA PRO A 93 5.05 5.32 1.60
C PRO A 93 5.14 6.56 2.50
N SER A 94 4.38 6.62 3.59
CA SER A 94 4.50 7.69 4.59
C SER A 94 5.87 7.70 5.26
N THR A 95 6.36 8.90 5.54
CA THR A 95 7.55 9.11 6.37
C THR A 95 7.19 9.02 7.85
N TYR A 96 8.15 8.62 8.67
CA TYR A 96 8.03 8.59 10.15
C TYR A 96 8.24 9.97 10.80
N ARG A 97 8.50 11.01 10.01
CA ARG A 97 8.67 12.38 10.49
C ARG A 97 7.37 13.15 10.25
N CYS A 98 6.82 13.77 11.29
CA CYS A 98 5.91 14.89 11.12
C CYS A 98 6.69 15.99 10.40
N VAL A 99 6.18 16.45 9.26
CA VAL A 99 6.65 17.68 8.66
C VAL A 99 5.80 18.77 9.32
N ASP A 100 6.44 19.60 10.14
CA ASP A 100 5.80 20.77 10.75
C ASP A 100 5.29 21.76 9.69
#